data_AF-A0A644WTI1-F1
#
_entry.id   AF-A0A644WTI1-F1
#
_cell.length_a   1.000
_cell.length_b   1.000
_cell.length_c   1.000
_cell.angle_alpha   90.00
_cell.angle_beta   90.00
_cell.angle_gamma   90.00
#
_symmetry.space_group_name_H-M   'P 1'
#
loop_
_entity.id
_entity.type
_entity.pdbx_description
1 polymer ?
#
loop_
_entity_poly.entity_id
_entity_poly.type
_entity_poly.pdbx_seq_one_letter_code
_entity_poly.pdbx_strand_id
1 'polypeptide(L)'
;MTRLYGQDPFSLVLVHGGPGAAGSMSILADNLSEEMGVIESLQTKLTIDDLIEELHQDIVGSTKNKVTLVGHSWGAMLSLLFTNRYPKIVERLILIGCPPLTPDFSEQITSNRFRRLSPYEAEMFNKHVEQLAKISDSVNAAESFKIIEELTYRTDNYSPMDLETIHRKVLFNPEVFGSVWSEAEKLRRDGKFSSILGKIKVPIFLIHGTFDPHPVDSVIQTMKSSGAKYTYIPIENCGHTPFFEKSISSEFHHLIQFISTFSTKPVKYTGKIPACGVYCGNCPSFTKEKNPCSGAEFNSEKCKRCKTFHQCCEKNGITHCYQCKIFPCTVFKTFSKRWLKHGQNFIQNQKIIKTIGEQGFLKLCR
;
A
#
# COMPACT_ATOMS: atom_id res chain seq x y z
N MET A 1 3.62 -18.15 -11.61
CA MET A 1 2.21 -18.48 -11.94
C MET A 1 1.39 -17.23 -11.68
N THR A 2 0.34 -16.92 -12.45
CA THR A 2 -0.43 -15.67 -12.25
C THR A 2 -1.94 -15.91 -12.24
N ARG A 3 -2.66 -15.03 -11.54
CA ARG A 3 -4.09 -14.79 -11.78
C ARG A 3 -4.27 -13.38 -12.33
N LEU A 4 -5.07 -13.27 -13.39
CA LEU A 4 -5.42 -12.00 -14.02
C LEU A 4 -6.82 -11.60 -13.59
N TYR A 5 -6.97 -10.34 -13.21
CA TYR A 5 -8.24 -9.76 -12.79
C TYR A 5 -8.53 -8.50 -13.60
N GLY A 6 -9.81 -8.26 -13.88
CA GLY A 6 -10.26 -7.08 -14.63
C GLY A 6 -9.97 -7.21 -16.13
N GLN A 7 -9.75 -6.09 -16.79
CA GLN A 7 -9.51 -6.01 -18.23
C GLN A 7 -8.17 -5.34 -18.55
N ASP A 8 -7.62 -5.66 -19.72
CA ASP A 8 -6.41 -5.02 -20.26
C ASP A 8 -6.62 -3.48 -20.39
N PRO A 9 -5.60 -2.63 -20.15
CA PRO A 9 -4.21 -2.96 -19.84
C PRO A 9 -3.97 -3.43 -18.40
N PHE A 10 -3.28 -4.58 -18.27
CA PHE A 10 -2.72 -5.02 -16.99
C PHE A 10 -1.57 -4.09 -16.59
N SER A 11 -1.83 -3.25 -15.59
CA SER A 11 -0.94 -2.15 -15.19
C SER A 11 -0.60 -2.17 -13.70
N LEU A 12 -1.24 -3.05 -12.93
CA LEU A 12 -0.97 -3.26 -11.52
C LEU A 12 -0.52 -4.69 -11.28
N VAL A 13 0.53 -4.87 -10.49
CA VAL A 13 1.03 -6.20 -10.08
C VAL A 13 1.03 -6.29 -8.57
N LEU A 14 0.39 -7.32 -8.04
CA LEU A 14 0.33 -7.60 -6.60
C LEU A 14 1.29 -8.74 -6.25
N VAL A 15 2.12 -8.49 -5.25
CA VAL A 15 3.12 -9.42 -4.72
C VAL A 15 2.81 -9.69 -3.25
N HIS A 16 2.42 -10.92 -2.97
CA HIS A 16 1.84 -11.33 -1.69
C HIS A 16 2.83 -11.25 -0.51
N GLY A 17 2.26 -11.08 0.69
CA GLY A 17 2.98 -11.20 1.96
C GLY A 17 3.17 -12.65 2.38
N GLY A 18 4.09 -12.90 3.31
CA GLY A 18 4.52 -14.24 3.73
C GLY A 18 5.15 -15.04 2.57
N PRO A 19 6.45 -15.39 2.62
CA PRO A 19 6.99 -16.25 1.57
C PRO A 19 6.19 -17.55 1.51
N GLY A 20 5.77 -17.95 0.31
CA GLY A 20 4.92 -19.13 0.11
C GLY A 20 3.43 -18.96 0.40
N ALA A 21 2.93 -17.80 0.84
CA ALA A 21 1.48 -17.56 1.02
C ALA A 21 0.81 -16.97 -0.24
N ALA A 22 1.02 -17.64 -1.40
CA ALA A 22 0.52 -17.19 -2.68
C ALA A 22 -1.00 -17.02 -2.67
N GLY A 23 -1.51 -15.91 -3.19
CA GLY A 23 -2.95 -15.62 -3.20
C GLY A 23 -3.47 -14.84 -1.99
N SER A 24 -2.60 -14.41 -1.07
CA SER A 24 -3.01 -13.59 0.09
C SER A 24 -3.55 -12.20 -0.27
N MET A 25 -3.34 -11.76 -1.51
CA MET A 25 -3.78 -10.46 -2.01
C MET A 25 -5.02 -10.56 -2.90
N SER A 26 -5.66 -11.74 -2.99
CA SER A 26 -6.73 -12.00 -3.95
C SER A 26 -7.93 -11.06 -3.77
N ILE A 27 -8.22 -10.67 -2.53
CA ILE A 27 -9.33 -9.75 -2.22
C ILE A 27 -8.99 -8.33 -2.65
N LEU A 28 -7.75 -7.90 -2.47
CA LEU A 28 -7.30 -6.61 -3.01
C LEU A 28 -7.36 -6.64 -4.55
N ALA A 29 -6.96 -7.76 -5.16
CA ALA A 29 -7.06 -7.95 -6.61
C ALA A 29 -8.51 -7.85 -7.10
N ASP A 30 -9.42 -8.61 -6.48
CA ASP A 30 -10.86 -8.61 -6.81
C ASP A 30 -11.45 -7.19 -6.70
N ASN A 31 -11.18 -6.46 -5.61
CA ASN A 31 -11.69 -5.09 -5.43
C ASN A 31 -11.11 -4.07 -6.43
N LEU A 32 -9.84 -4.18 -6.79
CA LEU A 32 -9.21 -3.26 -7.75
C LEU A 32 -9.59 -3.57 -9.19
N SER A 33 -10.01 -4.80 -9.46
CA SER A 33 -10.34 -5.29 -10.81
C SER A 33 -11.55 -4.62 -11.45
N GLU A 34 -12.40 -3.96 -10.65
CA GLU A 34 -13.54 -3.19 -11.14
C GLU A 34 -13.12 -2.01 -12.02
N GLU A 35 -11.91 -1.49 -11.83
CA GLU A 35 -11.46 -0.22 -12.43
C GLU A 35 -10.13 -0.36 -13.20
N MET A 36 -9.38 -1.45 -13.01
CA MET A 36 -8.09 -1.64 -13.67
C MET A 36 -7.69 -3.11 -13.83
N GLY A 37 -6.83 -3.40 -14.82
CA GLY A 37 -6.23 -4.72 -15.00
C GLY A 37 -5.15 -5.01 -13.96
N VAL A 38 -5.32 -6.11 -13.22
CA VAL A 38 -4.43 -6.55 -12.13
C VAL A 38 -3.82 -7.91 -12.41
N ILE A 39 -2.53 -8.04 -12.15
CA ILE A 39 -1.78 -9.31 -12.14
C ILE A 39 -1.51 -9.66 -10.67
N GLU A 40 -2.08 -10.75 -10.16
CA GLU A 40 -1.65 -11.34 -8.90
C GLU A 40 -0.57 -12.38 -9.21
N SER A 41 0.67 -12.13 -8.75
CA SER A 41 1.76 -13.10 -8.88
C SER A 41 1.64 -14.14 -7.76
N LEU A 42 1.59 -15.42 -8.16
CA LEU A 42 1.51 -16.58 -7.29
C LEU A 42 2.87 -17.26 -7.29
N GLN A 43 3.73 -16.82 -6.38
CA GLN A 43 5.12 -17.21 -6.33
C GLN A 43 5.31 -18.64 -5.85
N THR A 44 6.19 -19.38 -6.53
CA THR A 44 6.36 -20.83 -6.34
C THR A 44 7.80 -21.27 -6.09
N LYS A 45 8.78 -20.40 -6.35
CA LYS A 45 10.21 -20.77 -6.33
C LYS A 45 10.78 -20.77 -4.92
N LEU A 46 11.84 -21.57 -4.74
CA LEU A 46 12.49 -21.80 -3.45
C LEU A 46 13.63 -20.84 -3.14
N THR A 47 14.11 -20.08 -4.12
CA THR A 47 15.18 -19.08 -3.94
C THR A 47 14.67 -17.68 -4.27
N ILE A 48 15.22 -16.66 -3.62
CA ILE A 48 14.87 -15.25 -3.91
C ILE A 48 15.21 -14.89 -5.36
N ASP A 49 16.30 -15.44 -5.90
CA ASP A 49 16.72 -15.17 -7.27
C ASP A 49 15.69 -15.69 -8.28
N ASP A 50 15.26 -16.94 -8.13
CA ASP A 50 14.24 -17.55 -8.98
C ASP A 50 12.89 -16.87 -8.81
N LEU A 51 12.55 -16.39 -7.61
CA LEU A 51 11.33 -15.62 -7.37
C LEU A 51 11.33 -14.27 -8.11
N ILE A 52 12.48 -13.61 -8.22
CA ILE A 52 12.63 -12.37 -9.00
C ILE A 52 12.44 -12.67 -10.49
N GLU A 53 13.01 -13.77 -10.99
CA GLU A 53 12.85 -14.18 -12.39
C GLU A 53 11.44 -14.65 -12.70
N GLU A 54 10.79 -15.37 -11.80
CA GLU A 54 9.38 -15.75 -11.91
C GLU A 54 8.48 -14.52 -11.99
N LEU A 55 8.68 -13.53 -11.10
CA LEU A 55 7.93 -12.27 -11.14
C LEU A 55 8.19 -11.50 -12.45
N HIS A 56 9.41 -11.57 -13.00
CA HIS A 56 9.73 -10.92 -14.27
C HIS A 56 8.94 -11.58 -15.41
N GLN A 57 8.95 -12.91 -15.49
CA GLN A 57 8.22 -13.69 -16.48
C GLN A 57 6.71 -13.47 -16.39
N ASP A 58 6.16 -13.49 -15.17
CA ASP A 58 4.75 -13.22 -14.88
C ASP A 58 4.32 -11.85 -15.45
N ILE A 59 5.14 -10.81 -15.29
CA ILE A 59 4.85 -9.45 -15.77
C ILE A 59 4.98 -9.36 -17.29
N VAL A 60 6.11 -9.74 -17.87
CA VAL A 60 6.36 -9.57 -19.32
C VAL A 60 5.50 -10.49 -20.18
N GLY A 61 5.03 -11.61 -19.62
CA GLY A 61 4.06 -12.50 -20.25
C GLY A 61 2.63 -11.93 -20.26
N SER A 62 2.32 -11.03 -19.31
CA SER A 62 0.97 -10.47 -19.12
C SER A 62 0.79 -9.08 -19.73
N THR A 63 1.87 -8.28 -19.84
CA THR A 63 1.79 -6.90 -20.33
C THR A 63 3.10 -6.42 -20.94
N LYS A 64 3.00 -5.50 -21.91
CA LYS A 64 4.15 -4.77 -22.48
C LYS A 64 4.36 -3.39 -21.85
N ASN A 65 3.38 -2.94 -21.05
CA ASN A 65 3.45 -1.64 -20.39
C ASN A 65 4.29 -1.74 -19.12
N LYS A 66 4.82 -0.61 -18.66
CA LYS A 66 5.33 -0.53 -17.30
C LYS A 66 4.19 -0.72 -16.31
N VAL A 67 4.51 -1.29 -15.15
CA VAL A 67 3.55 -1.63 -14.11
C VAL A 67 3.77 -0.81 -12.84
N THR A 68 2.69 -0.59 -12.10
CA THR A 68 2.78 -0.29 -10.67
C THR A 68 2.96 -1.61 -9.94
N LEU A 69 4.09 -1.74 -9.23
CA LEU A 69 4.38 -2.94 -8.44
C LEU A 69 3.96 -2.70 -6.98
N VAL A 70 3.13 -3.57 -6.45
CA VAL A 70 2.58 -3.47 -5.08
C VAL A 70 2.98 -4.69 -4.28
N GLY A 71 3.85 -4.51 -3.31
CA GLY A 71 4.29 -5.58 -2.41
C GLY A 71 3.70 -5.40 -1.02
N HIS A 72 3.12 -6.46 -0.47
CA HIS A 72 2.68 -6.51 0.93
C HIS A 72 3.67 -7.31 1.78
N SER A 73 4.06 -6.79 2.95
CA SER A 73 4.91 -7.49 3.92
C SER A 73 6.21 -8.03 3.27
N TRP A 74 6.46 -9.34 3.30
CA TRP A 74 7.53 -9.99 2.53
C TRP A 74 7.56 -9.57 1.05
N GLY A 75 6.40 -9.52 0.39
CA GLY A 75 6.28 -9.08 -0.99
C GLY A 75 6.79 -7.65 -1.22
N ALA A 76 6.81 -6.79 -0.19
CA ALA A 76 7.43 -5.48 -0.25
C ALA A 76 8.97 -5.59 -0.36
N MET A 77 9.60 -6.49 0.39
CA MET A 77 11.04 -6.77 0.30
C MET A 77 11.41 -7.36 -1.07
N LEU A 78 10.62 -8.33 -1.55
CA LEU A 78 10.83 -8.92 -2.87
C LEU A 78 10.66 -7.88 -3.98
N SER A 79 9.67 -6.99 -3.86
CA SER A 79 9.45 -5.91 -4.83
C SER A 79 10.59 -4.89 -4.86
N LEU A 80 11.27 -4.62 -3.74
CA LEU A 80 12.50 -3.82 -3.72
C LEU A 80 13.63 -4.48 -4.51
N LEU A 81 13.86 -5.78 -4.28
CA LEU A 81 14.88 -6.56 -4.97
C LEU A 81 14.61 -6.61 -6.48
N PHE A 82 13.36 -6.90 -6.84
CA PHE A 82 12.88 -6.91 -8.22
C PHE A 82 13.09 -5.56 -8.90
N THR A 83 12.64 -4.47 -8.27
CA THR A 83 12.75 -3.12 -8.83
C THR A 83 14.21 -2.71 -9.05
N ASN A 84 15.13 -3.13 -8.17
CA ASN A 84 16.55 -2.89 -8.37
C ASN A 84 17.11 -3.68 -9.58
N ARG A 85 16.63 -4.90 -9.84
CA ARG A 85 17.07 -5.71 -10.99
C ARG A 85 16.44 -5.27 -12.31
N TYR A 86 15.15 -4.97 -12.30
CA TYR A 86 14.35 -4.64 -13.47
C TYR A 86 13.69 -3.25 -13.39
N PRO A 87 14.45 -2.15 -13.22
CA PRO A 87 13.88 -0.82 -13.02
C PRO A 87 13.13 -0.27 -14.24
N LYS A 88 13.35 -0.82 -15.44
CA LYS A 88 12.75 -0.33 -16.69
C LYS A 88 11.28 -0.72 -16.85
N ILE A 89 10.84 -1.80 -16.21
CA ILE A 89 9.45 -2.29 -16.29
C ILE A 89 8.58 -1.81 -15.13
N VAL A 90 9.18 -1.23 -14.09
CA VAL A 90 8.46 -0.66 -12.94
C VAL A 90 8.28 0.85 -13.17
N GLU A 91 7.03 1.31 -13.18
CA GLU A 91 6.72 2.75 -13.22
C GLU A 91 6.79 3.36 -11.82
N ARG A 92 6.31 2.64 -10.81
CA ARG A 92 6.32 3.04 -9.40
C ARG A 92 6.16 1.82 -8.49
N LEU A 93 6.60 1.97 -7.24
CA LEU A 93 6.60 0.92 -6.22
C LEU A 93 5.73 1.33 -5.03
N ILE A 94 4.81 0.46 -4.63
CA ILE A 94 4.01 0.59 -3.41
C ILE A 94 4.41 -0.52 -2.44
N LEU A 95 4.82 -0.14 -1.23
CA LEU A 95 5.23 -1.04 -0.16
C LEU A 95 4.22 -0.95 0.96
N ILE A 96 3.48 -2.03 1.23
CA ILE A 96 2.44 -2.08 2.26
C ILE A 96 2.97 -2.90 3.44
N GLY A 97 3.01 -2.33 4.64
CA GLY A 97 3.42 -3.05 5.85
C GLY A 97 4.83 -3.65 5.73
N CYS A 98 5.77 -2.91 5.13
CA CYS A 98 7.12 -3.43 4.87
C CYS A 98 7.82 -3.76 6.21
N PRO A 99 8.32 -4.99 6.40
CA PRO A 99 9.03 -5.35 7.62
C PRO A 99 10.42 -4.70 7.68
N PRO A 100 11.08 -4.70 8.85
CA PRO A 100 12.45 -4.21 9.00
C PRO A 100 13.41 -4.78 7.93
N LEU A 101 14.14 -3.88 7.27
CA LEU A 101 15.07 -4.20 6.18
C LEU A 101 16.48 -4.56 6.69
N THR A 102 16.73 -4.31 7.97
CA THR A 102 17.91 -4.77 8.71
C THR A 102 17.45 -5.72 9.84
N PRO A 103 18.37 -6.46 10.49
CA PRO A 103 18.03 -7.31 11.63
C PRO A 103 17.53 -6.53 12.84
N ASP A 104 17.94 -5.27 12.95
CA ASP A 104 17.56 -4.36 14.03
C ASP A 104 16.02 -4.31 14.12
N PHE A 105 15.51 -4.31 15.35
CA PHE A 105 14.07 -4.24 15.65
C PHE A 105 13.25 -5.52 15.39
N SER A 106 13.87 -6.65 15.04
CA SER A 106 13.13 -7.93 14.91
C SER A 106 12.46 -8.35 16.25
N GLU A 107 13.11 -8.11 17.38
CA GLU A 107 12.56 -8.37 18.74
C GLU A 107 11.40 -7.42 19.10
N GLN A 108 11.36 -6.24 18.49
CA GLN A 108 10.30 -5.27 18.75
C GLN A 108 8.96 -5.75 18.18
N ILE A 109 8.97 -6.53 17.10
CA ILE A 109 7.75 -7.09 16.49
C ILE A 109 7.00 -7.96 17.51
N THR A 110 7.70 -8.93 18.11
CA THR A 110 7.13 -9.81 19.14
C THR A 110 6.68 -9.00 20.35
N SER A 111 7.48 -8.03 20.79
CA SER A 111 7.13 -7.15 21.91
C SER A 111 5.86 -6.34 21.64
N ASN A 112 5.68 -5.83 20.43
CA ASN A 112 4.50 -5.09 20.02
C ASN A 112 3.25 -5.98 19.96
N ARG A 113 3.37 -7.21 19.46
CA ARG A 113 2.28 -8.20 19.49
C ARG A 113 1.87 -8.53 20.92
N PHE A 114 2.83 -8.76 21.81
CA PHE A 114 2.56 -9.18 23.19
C PHE A 114 1.86 -8.11 24.02
N ARG A 115 2.07 -6.82 23.72
CA ARG A 115 1.29 -5.73 24.34
C ARG A 115 -0.22 -5.82 24.06
N ARG A 116 -0.63 -6.61 23.06
CA ARG A 116 -2.02 -6.81 22.64
C ARG A 116 -2.55 -8.19 23.00
N LEU A 117 -1.78 -9.01 23.69
CA LEU A 117 -2.16 -10.33 24.17
C LEU A 117 -2.35 -10.31 25.69
N SER A 118 -3.27 -11.13 26.20
CA SER A 118 -3.27 -11.49 27.61
C SER A 118 -2.03 -12.32 27.96
N PRO A 119 -1.62 -12.39 29.25
CA PRO A 119 -0.51 -13.23 29.67
C PRO A 119 -0.65 -14.70 29.24
N TYR A 120 -1.87 -15.22 29.31
CA TYR A 120 -2.20 -16.58 28.86
C TYR A 120 -2.02 -16.74 27.35
N GLU A 121 -2.51 -15.80 26.53
CA GLU A 121 -2.32 -15.86 25.08
C GLU A 121 -0.85 -15.71 24.68
N ALA A 122 -0.06 -14.91 25.41
CA ALA A 122 1.37 -14.77 25.16
C ALA A 122 2.14 -16.06 25.50
N GLU A 123 1.80 -16.74 26.60
CA GLU A 123 2.34 -18.05 26.95
C GLU A 123 1.96 -19.10 25.88
N MET A 124 0.69 -19.11 25.47
CA MET A 124 0.19 -19.98 24.40
C MET A 124 0.94 -19.74 23.08
N PHE A 125 1.15 -18.48 22.70
CA PHE A 125 1.93 -18.11 21.52
C PHE A 125 3.34 -18.70 21.58
N ASN A 126 4.08 -18.46 22.68
CA ASN A 126 5.45 -18.96 22.84
C ASN A 126 5.50 -20.49 22.80
N LYS A 127 4.57 -21.16 23.49
CA LYS A 127 4.47 -22.62 23.50
C LYS A 127 4.32 -23.18 22.08
N HIS A 128 3.42 -22.62 21.28
CA HIS A 128 3.20 -23.10 19.91
C HIS A 128 4.36 -22.76 18.96
N VAL A 129 5.02 -21.61 19.14
CA VAL A 129 6.24 -21.28 18.37
C VAL A 129 7.36 -22.27 18.67
N GLU A 130 7.59 -22.60 19.95
CA GLU A 130 8.57 -23.60 20.33
C GLU A 130 8.22 -25.00 19.81
N GLN A 131 6.95 -25.36 19.80
CA GLN A 131 6.48 -26.63 19.23
C GLN A 131 6.80 -26.69 17.73
N LEU A 132 6.49 -25.66 16.96
CA LEU A 132 6.83 -25.61 15.53
C LEU A 132 8.33 -25.74 15.28
N ALA A 133 9.18 -25.20 16.16
CA ALA A 133 10.63 -25.32 16.04
C ALA A 133 11.17 -26.74 16.34
N LYS A 134 10.42 -27.57 17.07
CA LYS A 134 10.84 -28.89 17.55
C LYS A 134 10.24 -30.06 16.76
N ILE A 135 9.22 -29.82 15.92
CA ILE A 135 8.37 -30.87 15.36
C ILE A 135 8.85 -31.32 13.96
N SER A 136 8.98 -32.64 13.79
CA SER A 136 9.07 -33.37 12.50
C SER A 136 7.75 -34.05 12.09
N ASP A 137 6.66 -33.81 12.83
CA ASP A 137 5.40 -34.57 12.80
C ASP A 137 4.20 -33.67 12.42
N SER A 138 3.45 -34.02 11.36
CA SER A 138 2.63 -33.05 10.61
C SER A 138 1.34 -32.57 11.30
N VAL A 139 0.77 -33.35 12.22
CA VAL A 139 -0.54 -33.04 12.83
C VAL A 139 -0.46 -31.96 13.91
N ASN A 140 0.52 -32.05 14.82
CA ASN A 140 0.73 -31.06 15.88
C ASN A 140 1.25 -29.72 15.33
N ALA A 141 1.92 -29.75 14.17
CA ALA A 141 2.33 -28.55 13.46
C ALA A 141 1.12 -27.76 12.95
N ALA A 142 0.14 -28.42 12.33
CA ALA A 142 -1.04 -27.76 11.76
C ALA A 142 -1.87 -27.01 12.83
N GLU A 143 -2.07 -27.61 14.00
CA GLU A 143 -2.77 -26.97 15.12
C GLU A 143 -1.99 -25.75 15.64
N SER A 144 -0.68 -25.90 15.84
CA SER A 144 0.19 -24.80 16.29
C SER A 144 0.20 -23.65 15.28
N PHE A 145 0.25 -23.95 13.98
CA PHE A 145 0.13 -22.95 12.92
C PHE A 145 -1.18 -22.20 12.99
N LYS A 146 -2.31 -22.90 13.18
CA LYS A 146 -3.64 -22.27 13.27
C LYS A 146 -3.72 -21.30 14.45
N ILE A 147 -3.23 -21.70 15.63
CA ILE A 147 -3.24 -20.86 16.83
C ILE A 147 -2.36 -19.62 16.63
N ILE A 148 -1.16 -19.80 16.06
CA ILE A 148 -0.26 -18.68 15.76
C ILE A 148 -0.89 -17.75 14.71
N GLU A 149 -1.51 -18.28 13.65
CA GLU A 149 -2.19 -17.49 12.62
C GLU A 149 -3.33 -16.66 13.25
N GLU A 150 -4.16 -17.26 14.12
CA GLU A 150 -5.26 -16.56 14.78
C GLU A 150 -4.77 -15.43 15.69
N LEU A 151 -3.77 -15.71 16.54
CA LEU A 151 -3.19 -14.72 17.43
C LEU A 151 -2.51 -13.60 16.64
N THR A 152 -1.67 -13.93 15.65
CA THR A 152 -0.99 -12.93 14.82
C THR A 152 -1.98 -12.11 14.00
N TYR A 153 -3.02 -12.72 13.43
CA TYR A 153 -4.04 -11.98 12.69
C TYR A 153 -4.73 -10.92 13.55
N ARG A 154 -5.01 -11.25 14.82
CA ARG A 154 -5.57 -10.30 15.80
C ARG A 154 -4.57 -9.23 16.24
N THR A 155 -3.32 -9.60 16.50
CA THR A 155 -2.31 -8.67 17.02
C THR A 155 -1.65 -7.81 15.93
N ASP A 156 -1.71 -8.25 14.68
CA ASP A 156 -1.11 -7.55 13.56
C ASP A 156 -2.08 -6.54 12.95
N ASN A 157 -3.39 -6.75 13.10
CA ASN A 157 -4.43 -5.87 12.57
C ASN A 157 -5.11 -5.05 13.67
N TYR A 158 -5.66 -3.89 13.34
CA TYR A 158 -6.31 -3.01 14.30
C TYR A 158 -7.74 -3.48 14.60
N SER A 159 -8.57 -3.62 13.56
CA SER A 159 -9.95 -4.09 13.60
C SER A 159 -10.24 -4.93 12.35
N PRO A 160 -9.64 -6.14 12.26
CA PRO A 160 -9.74 -6.96 11.08
C PRO A 160 -11.16 -7.49 10.86
N MET A 161 -11.48 -7.77 9.60
CA MET A 161 -12.62 -8.58 9.18
C MET A 161 -12.51 -9.99 9.75
N ASP A 162 -13.64 -10.67 9.94
CA ASP A 162 -13.65 -12.01 10.55
C ASP A 162 -13.15 -13.02 9.51
N LEU A 163 -12.12 -13.82 9.81
CA LEU A 163 -11.48 -14.71 8.83
C LEU A 163 -12.48 -15.65 8.11
N GLU A 164 -13.52 -16.09 8.80
CA GLU A 164 -14.59 -16.94 8.25
C GLU A 164 -15.43 -16.23 7.17
N THR A 165 -15.53 -14.91 7.25
CA THR A 165 -16.27 -14.09 6.27
C THR A 165 -15.44 -13.77 5.02
N ILE A 166 -14.13 -14.01 5.09
CA ILE A 166 -13.17 -13.63 4.06
C ILE A 166 -12.85 -14.86 3.20
N HIS A 167 -13.32 -14.86 1.95
CA HIS A 167 -12.99 -15.90 0.98
C HIS A 167 -11.57 -15.73 0.42
N ARG A 168 -10.55 -16.11 1.20
CA ARG A 168 -9.15 -16.06 0.75
C ARG A 168 -8.84 -17.20 -0.22
N LYS A 169 -8.08 -16.91 -1.27
CA LYS A 169 -7.62 -17.92 -2.25
C LYS A 169 -6.13 -18.24 -2.03
N VAL A 170 -5.73 -18.42 -0.77
CA VAL A 170 -4.33 -18.63 -0.36
C VAL A 170 -3.92 -20.08 -0.56
N LEU A 171 -2.78 -20.27 -1.20
CA LEU A 171 -2.04 -21.52 -1.27
C LEU A 171 -0.78 -21.33 -0.44
N PHE A 172 -0.75 -21.89 0.77
CA PHE A 172 0.43 -21.82 1.64
C PHE A 172 1.39 -22.97 1.33
N ASN A 173 2.66 -22.62 1.05
CA ASN A 173 3.73 -23.58 0.87
C ASN A 173 4.81 -23.37 1.96
N PRO A 174 4.90 -24.27 2.97
CA PRO A 174 5.85 -24.14 4.07
C PRO A 174 7.32 -24.33 3.64
N GLU A 175 7.59 -25.07 2.56
CA GLU A 175 8.94 -25.25 2.02
C GLU A 175 9.45 -23.94 1.42
N VAL A 176 8.61 -23.28 0.61
CA VAL A 176 8.89 -21.94 0.08
C VAL A 176 9.09 -20.96 1.24
N PHE A 177 8.24 -21.00 2.27
CA PHE A 177 8.40 -20.17 3.47
C PHE A 177 9.78 -20.33 4.10
N GLY A 178 10.15 -21.56 4.47
CA GLY A 178 11.40 -21.83 5.18
C GLY A 178 12.66 -21.48 4.38
N SER A 179 12.70 -21.88 3.11
CA SER A 179 13.85 -21.63 2.22
C SER A 179 14.04 -20.14 1.95
N VAL A 180 12.99 -19.46 1.50
CA VAL A 180 13.06 -18.05 1.09
C VAL A 180 13.28 -17.14 2.29
N TRP A 181 12.65 -17.43 3.44
CA TRP A 181 12.87 -16.64 4.64
C TRP A 181 14.32 -16.71 5.11
N SER A 182 14.93 -17.89 5.07
CA SER A 182 16.35 -18.08 5.44
C SER A 182 17.29 -17.21 4.58
N GLU A 183 17.04 -17.15 3.26
CA GLU A 183 17.78 -16.23 2.38
C GLU A 183 17.48 -14.76 2.70
N ALA A 184 16.22 -14.41 2.95
CA ALA A 184 15.82 -13.04 3.26
C ALA A 184 16.52 -12.53 4.52
N GLU A 185 16.61 -13.34 5.57
CA GLU A 185 17.34 -13.00 6.79
C GLU A 185 18.83 -12.79 6.52
N LYS A 186 19.44 -13.64 5.69
CA LYS A 186 20.84 -13.46 5.27
C LYS A 186 21.01 -12.13 4.54
N LEU A 187 20.13 -11.80 3.59
CA LEU A 187 20.17 -10.51 2.88
C LEU A 187 20.00 -9.30 3.81
N ARG A 188 19.15 -9.40 4.84
CA ARG A 188 19.03 -8.36 5.88
C ARG A 188 20.34 -8.19 6.66
N ARG A 189 20.92 -9.28 7.16
CA ARG A 189 22.20 -9.28 7.89
C ARG A 189 23.35 -8.72 7.05
N ASP A 190 23.40 -9.07 5.78
CA ASP A 190 24.43 -8.63 4.84
C ASP A 190 24.23 -7.19 4.34
N GLY A 191 23.20 -6.47 4.83
CA GLY A 191 22.94 -5.07 4.44
C GLY A 191 22.49 -4.91 2.99
N LYS A 192 21.96 -5.96 2.36
CA LYS A 192 21.58 -5.95 0.94
C LYS A 192 20.57 -4.87 0.62
N PHE A 193 19.53 -4.73 1.45
CA PHE A 193 18.46 -3.76 1.22
C PHE A 193 18.97 -2.31 1.27
N SER A 194 19.81 -1.99 2.26
CA SER A 194 20.48 -0.68 2.34
C SER A 194 21.30 -0.38 1.08
N SER A 195 22.00 -1.39 0.55
CA SER A 195 22.85 -1.22 -0.64
C SER A 195 22.09 -0.96 -1.95
N ILE A 196 20.82 -1.38 -2.04
CA ILE A 196 20.01 -1.25 -3.27
C ILE A 196 19.06 -0.05 -3.21
N LEU A 197 18.60 0.36 -2.03
CA LEU A 197 17.60 1.40 -1.86
C LEU A 197 17.98 2.73 -2.52
N GLY A 198 19.24 3.17 -2.36
CA GLY A 198 19.73 4.41 -3.00
C GLY A 198 19.82 4.34 -4.54
N LYS A 199 19.83 3.13 -5.12
CA LYS A 199 19.90 2.87 -6.56
C LYS A 199 18.52 2.90 -7.22
N ILE A 200 17.45 2.63 -6.46
CA ILE A 200 16.08 2.67 -6.96
C ILE A 200 15.67 4.13 -7.24
N LYS A 201 15.33 4.42 -8.49
CA LYS A 201 14.93 5.77 -8.95
C LYS A 201 13.45 5.92 -9.24
N VAL A 202 12.69 4.82 -9.28
CA VAL A 202 11.23 4.87 -9.43
C VAL A 202 10.61 5.47 -8.15
N PRO A 203 9.45 6.14 -8.23
CA PRO A 203 8.75 6.61 -7.05
C PRO A 203 8.41 5.44 -6.10
N ILE A 204 8.73 5.59 -4.81
CA ILE A 204 8.43 4.61 -3.76
C ILE A 204 7.37 5.21 -2.82
N PHE A 205 6.27 4.51 -2.63
CA PHE A 205 5.21 4.84 -1.68
C PHE A 205 5.22 3.81 -0.55
N LEU A 206 5.59 4.23 0.65
CA LEU A 206 5.59 3.41 1.85
C LEU A 206 4.29 3.62 2.60
N ILE A 207 3.38 2.66 2.54
CA ILE A 207 2.09 2.66 3.23
C ILE A 207 2.20 1.78 4.47
N HIS A 208 1.89 2.32 5.64
CA HIS A 208 2.04 1.59 6.90
C HIS A 208 0.92 1.94 7.88
N GLY A 209 0.31 0.94 8.49
CA GLY A 209 -0.68 1.14 9.55
C GLY A 209 -0.04 1.63 10.84
N THR A 210 -0.66 2.57 11.55
CA THR A 210 -0.11 3.09 12.82
C THR A 210 -0.14 2.08 13.97
N PHE A 211 -0.90 0.98 13.82
CA PHE A 211 -0.98 -0.14 14.76
C PHE A 211 -0.29 -1.42 14.25
N ASP A 212 0.42 -1.36 13.12
CA ASP A 212 1.20 -2.49 12.63
C ASP A 212 2.34 -2.82 13.64
N PRO A 213 2.47 -4.07 14.11
CA PRO A 213 3.55 -4.43 15.03
C PRO A 213 4.94 -4.37 14.40
N HIS A 214 5.04 -4.35 13.06
CA HIS A 214 6.29 -4.15 12.35
C HIS A 214 6.70 -2.67 12.43
N PRO A 215 7.84 -2.35 13.06
CA PRO A 215 8.21 -0.96 13.33
C PRO A 215 8.65 -0.25 12.04
N VAL A 216 7.78 0.63 11.52
CA VAL A 216 8.05 1.41 10.31
C VAL A 216 9.29 2.30 10.43
N ASP A 217 9.62 2.74 11.65
CA ASP A 217 10.79 3.59 11.90
C ASP A 217 12.10 2.93 11.45
N SER A 218 12.21 1.61 11.57
CA SER A 218 13.35 0.84 11.07
C SER A 218 13.49 0.97 9.54
N VAL A 219 12.37 0.82 8.83
CA VAL A 219 12.33 0.95 7.37
C VAL A 219 12.65 2.39 6.95
N ILE A 220 12.05 3.38 7.63
CA ILE A 220 12.28 4.81 7.39
C ILE A 220 13.75 5.18 7.61
N GLN A 221 14.37 4.70 8.69
CA GLN A 221 15.79 4.93 8.98
C GLN A 221 16.69 4.32 7.89
N THR A 222 16.35 3.11 7.44
CA THR A 222 17.08 2.45 6.34
C THR A 222 16.93 3.23 5.03
N MET A 223 15.72 3.69 4.69
CA MET A 223 15.48 4.51 3.49
C MET A 223 16.24 5.84 3.54
N LYS A 224 16.22 6.54 4.69
CA LYS A 224 16.93 7.82 4.90
C LYS A 224 18.44 7.66 4.76
N SER A 225 19.03 6.69 5.47
CA SER A 225 20.47 6.43 5.44
C SER A 225 20.97 6.00 4.07
N SER A 226 20.14 5.30 3.30
CA SER A 226 20.45 4.87 1.92
C SER A 226 20.26 5.98 0.88
N GLY A 227 19.72 7.15 1.25
CA GLY A 227 19.40 8.24 0.32
C GLY A 227 18.23 7.95 -0.62
N ALA A 228 17.38 6.97 -0.30
CA ALA A 228 16.21 6.64 -1.11
C ALA A 228 15.18 7.77 -1.04
N LYS A 229 14.55 8.09 -2.17
CA LYS A 229 13.41 9.02 -2.22
C LYS A 229 12.13 8.21 -2.08
N TYR A 230 11.32 8.53 -1.09
CA TYR A 230 10.08 7.84 -0.80
C TYR A 230 9.02 8.82 -0.26
N THR A 231 7.75 8.45 -0.44
CA THR A 231 6.61 9.10 0.19
C THR A 231 6.05 8.16 1.25
N TYR A 232 6.12 8.57 2.51
CA TYR A 232 5.52 7.84 3.62
C TYR A 232 4.05 8.23 3.81
N ILE A 233 3.20 7.22 3.93
CA ILE A 233 1.74 7.33 4.07
C ILE A 233 1.31 6.50 5.29
N PRO A 234 1.23 7.10 6.49
CA PRO A 234 0.63 6.44 7.64
C PRO A 234 -0.88 6.27 7.41
N ILE A 235 -1.43 5.14 7.86
CA ILE A 235 -2.87 4.92 7.94
C ILE A 235 -3.25 4.81 9.42
N GLU A 236 -4.00 5.79 9.90
CA GLU A 236 -4.48 5.80 11.28
C GLU A 236 -5.45 4.65 11.55
N ASN A 237 -5.39 4.06 12.75
CA ASN A 237 -6.28 2.98 13.19
C ASN A 237 -6.27 1.78 12.21
N CYS A 238 -5.08 1.44 11.73
CA CYS A 238 -4.84 0.35 10.77
C CYS A 238 -3.62 -0.44 11.21
N GLY A 239 -3.66 -1.76 11.04
CA GLY A 239 -2.53 -2.64 11.26
C GLY A 239 -1.86 -3.08 9.95
N HIS A 240 -1.36 -4.32 9.94
CA HIS A 240 -0.46 -4.88 8.94
C HIS A 240 -1.12 -5.24 7.60
N THR A 241 -2.41 -5.56 7.59
CA THR A 241 -3.18 -5.88 6.37
C THR A 241 -4.32 -4.89 6.15
N PRO A 242 -4.06 -3.67 5.63
CA PRO A 242 -5.08 -2.63 5.47
C PRO A 242 -6.32 -3.06 4.67
N PHE A 243 -6.15 -3.95 3.70
CA PHE A 243 -7.23 -4.50 2.88
C PHE A 243 -8.12 -5.52 3.61
N PHE A 244 -7.78 -5.91 4.84
CA PHE A 244 -8.62 -6.71 5.74
C PHE A 244 -9.19 -5.92 6.91
N GLU A 245 -8.94 -4.61 7.01
CA GLU A 245 -9.46 -3.79 8.10
C GLU A 245 -10.92 -3.37 7.83
N LYS A 246 -11.82 -3.58 8.79
CA LYS A 246 -13.26 -3.30 8.67
C LYS A 246 -13.54 -1.83 8.31
N SER A 247 -12.78 -0.91 8.89
CA SER A 247 -13.04 0.54 8.81
C SER A 247 -12.31 1.27 7.68
N ILE A 248 -11.26 0.67 7.08
CA ILE A 248 -10.39 1.39 6.14
C ILE A 248 -10.12 0.64 4.84
N SER A 249 -10.52 -0.62 4.70
CA SER A 249 -10.30 -1.41 3.48
C SER A 249 -10.78 -0.69 2.20
N SER A 250 -11.99 -0.11 2.21
CA SER A 250 -12.51 0.64 1.06
C SER A 250 -11.66 1.87 0.72
N GLU A 251 -11.35 2.70 1.71
CA GLU A 251 -10.46 3.85 1.56
C GLU A 251 -9.06 3.45 1.07
N PHE A 252 -8.55 2.32 1.55
CA PHE A 252 -7.26 1.78 1.16
C PHE A 252 -7.26 1.34 -0.32
N HIS A 253 -8.31 0.68 -0.81
CA HIS A 253 -8.45 0.34 -2.23
C HIS A 253 -8.39 1.59 -3.11
N HIS A 254 -9.10 2.65 -2.71
CA HIS A 254 -9.06 3.93 -3.42
C HIS A 254 -7.68 4.59 -3.40
N LEU A 255 -6.92 4.43 -2.31
CA LEU A 255 -5.54 4.90 -2.21
C LEU A 255 -4.62 4.17 -3.19
N ILE A 256 -4.69 2.83 -3.26
CA ILE A 256 -3.90 2.05 -4.22
C ILE A 256 -4.26 2.43 -5.65
N GLN A 257 -5.56 2.53 -5.97
CA GLN A 257 -6.03 2.96 -7.28
C GLN A 257 -5.50 4.35 -7.63
N PHE A 258 -5.51 5.29 -6.67
CA PHE A 258 -5.05 6.66 -6.90
C PHE A 258 -3.56 6.69 -7.21
N ILE A 259 -2.74 6.05 -6.37
CA ILE A 259 -1.27 6.01 -6.56
C ILE A 259 -0.94 5.35 -7.91
N SER A 260 -1.69 4.32 -8.30
CA SER A 260 -1.46 3.56 -9.54
C SER A 260 -1.83 4.33 -10.81
N THR A 261 -2.73 5.32 -10.72
CA THR A 261 -3.27 6.04 -11.88
C THR A 261 -2.87 7.51 -11.95
N PHE A 262 -2.40 8.09 -10.84
CA PHE A 262 -2.02 9.50 -10.78
C PHE A 262 -0.81 9.79 -11.68
N SER A 263 -0.87 10.92 -12.39
CA SER A 263 0.19 11.35 -13.31
C SER A 263 1.52 11.52 -12.57
N THR A 264 2.61 11.04 -13.18
CA THR A 264 3.97 11.15 -12.63
C THR A 264 4.66 12.48 -12.97
N LYS A 265 3.97 13.41 -13.65
CA LYS A 265 4.51 14.74 -14.00
C LYS A 265 3.66 15.93 -13.50
N PRO A 266 3.19 15.95 -12.25
CA PRO A 266 2.54 17.13 -11.71
C PRO A 266 3.53 18.30 -11.61
N VAL A 267 3.05 19.53 -11.78
CA VAL A 267 3.82 20.70 -11.34
C VAL A 267 3.73 20.76 -9.82
N LYS A 268 4.86 20.85 -9.12
CA LYS A 268 4.89 20.91 -7.66
C LYS A 268 3.99 22.02 -7.12
N TYR A 269 3.05 21.67 -6.24
CA TYR A 269 2.20 22.61 -5.52
C TYR A 269 2.09 22.22 -4.05
N THR A 270 2.27 23.17 -3.14
CA THR A 270 2.28 22.94 -1.68
C THR A 270 1.32 23.85 -0.92
N GLY A 271 0.46 24.58 -1.63
CA GLY A 271 -0.54 25.46 -1.02
C GLY A 271 -1.83 24.73 -0.63
N LYS A 272 -2.80 25.48 -0.12
CA LYS A 272 -4.13 25.00 0.27
C LYS A 272 -4.81 24.19 -0.82
N ILE A 273 -5.49 23.13 -0.39
CA ILE A 273 -6.48 22.41 -1.20
C ILE A 273 -7.84 23.09 -0.99
N PRO A 274 -8.54 23.56 -2.04
CA PRO A 274 -9.85 24.16 -1.87
C PRO A 274 -10.92 23.08 -1.64
N ALA A 275 -12.11 23.49 -1.20
CA ALA A 275 -13.23 22.59 -0.85
C ALA A 275 -13.57 21.52 -1.90
N CYS A 276 -13.34 21.80 -3.19
CA CYS A 276 -13.58 20.86 -4.27
C CYS A 276 -12.50 19.77 -4.44
N GLY A 277 -11.37 19.87 -3.74
CA GLY A 277 -10.31 18.86 -3.74
C GLY A 277 -9.38 18.92 -4.95
N VAL A 278 -9.34 20.05 -5.68
CA VAL A 278 -8.41 20.18 -6.82
C VAL A 278 -6.98 20.26 -6.33
N TYR A 279 -6.10 19.46 -6.95
CA TYR A 279 -4.66 19.66 -6.84
C TYR A 279 -4.23 20.68 -7.90
N CYS A 280 -3.76 21.85 -7.48
CA CYS A 280 -3.38 22.91 -8.42
C CYS A 280 -2.22 22.47 -9.33
N GLY A 281 -1.36 21.56 -8.90
CA GLY A 281 -0.25 21.04 -9.72
C GLY A 281 -0.67 20.34 -11.02
N ASN A 282 -1.93 19.91 -11.12
CA ASN A 282 -2.53 19.35 -12.34
C ASN A 282 -3.64 20.26 -12.91
N CYS A 283 -3.72 21.52 -12.48
CA CYS A 283 -4.72 22.46 -12.99
C CYS A 283 -4.18 23.17 -14.24
N PRO A 284 -4.87 23.11 -15.40
CA PRO A 284 -4.41 23.75 -16.63
C PRO A 284 -4.19 25.25 -16.52
N SER A 285 -4.82 25.93 -15.55
CA SER A 285 -4.59 27.35 -15.31
C SER A 285 -3.32 27.61 -14.50
N PHE A 286 -2.96 26.69 -13.60
CA PHE A 286 -1.76 26.79 -12.77
C PHE A 286 -0.51 26.34 -13.53
N THR A 287 -0.64 25.32 -14.39
CA THR A 287 0.48 24.73 -15.14
C THR A 287 0.82 25.47 -16.44
N LYS A 288 0.24 26.65 -16.69
CA LYS A 288 0.54 27.47 -17.88
C LYS A 288 1.94 28.07 -17.80
N GLU A 289 2.61 28.17 -18.96
CA GLU A 289 3.90 28.86 -19.06
C GLU A 289 3.76 30.38 -18.94
N LYS A 290 2.74 30.96 -19.59
CA LYS A 290 2.49 32.41 -19.59
C LYS A 290 1.35 32.76 -18.65
N ASN A 291 1.60 33.69 -17.73
CA ASN A 291 0.65 34.21 -16.74
C ASN A 291 -0.12 33.10 -15.99
N PRO A 292 0.59 32.18 -15.31
CA PRO A 292 -0.06 31.11 -14.55
C PRO A 292 -0.93 31.66 -13.43
N CYS A 293 -2.00 30.93 -13.12
CA CYS A 293 -2.73 31.09 -11.86
C CYS A 293 -1.76 30.89 -10.68
N SER A 294 -1.80 31.76 -9.68
CA SER A 294 -0.96 31.63 -8.47
C SER A 294 -1.35 30.46 -7.54
N GLY A 295 -2.38 29.68 -7.89
CA GLY A 295 -2.83 28.53 -7.10
C GLY A 295 -3.89 28.91 -6.05
N ALA A 296 -4.47 27.91 -5.39
CA ALA A 296 -5.62 28.11 -4.51
C ALA A 296 -5.27 28.82 -3.18
N GLU A 297 -4.03 28.70 -2.70
CA GLU A 297 -3.52 29.46 -1.54
C GLU A 297 -3.64 30.97 -1.77
N PHE A 298 -3.01 31.45 -2.84
CA PHE A 298 -2.92 32.88 -3.13
C PHE A 298 -4.18 33.43 -3.83
N ASN A 299 -5.02 32.56 -4.43
CA ASN A 299 -6.32 32.94 -4.96
C ASN A 299 -7.47 32.67 -3.98
N SER A 300 -7.21 32.73 -2.67
CA SER A 300 -8.20 32.46 -1.63
C SER A 300 -9.48 33.29 -1.80
N GLU A 301 -9.38 34.56 -2.18
CA GLU A 301 -10.47 35.46 -2.59
C GLU A 301 -11.40 34.89 -3.68
N LYS A 302 -10.82 34.25 -4.70
CA LYS A 302 -11.57 33.62 -5.81
C LYS A 302 -12.21 32.32 -5.34
N CYS A 303 -11.51 31.55 -4.51
CA CYS A 303 -12.06 30.35 -3.89
C CYS A 303 -13.24 30.69 -2.96
N LYS A 304 -13.15 31.76 -2.16
CA LYS A 304 -14.22 32.28 -1.29
C LYS A 304 -15.49 32.66 -2.07
N ARG A 305 -15.32 33.17 -3.29
CA ARG A 305 -16.44 33.49 -4.20
C ARG A 305 -17.02 32.28 -4.95
N CYS A 306 -16.46 31.08 -4.79
CA CYS A 306 -16.97 29.88 -5.45
C CYS A 306 -18.30 29.45 -4.83
N LYS A 307 -19.41 29.85 -5.48
CA LYS A 307 -20.78 29.49 -5.08
C LYS A 307 -21.03 27.98 -5.10
N THR A 308 -20.36 27.26 -6.01
CA THR A 308 -20.63 25.85 -6.28
C THR A 308 -20.16 24.93 -5.15
N PHE A 309 -18.95 25.14 -4.63
CA PHE A 309 -18.36 24.22 -3.65
C PHE A 309 -17.97 24.91 -2.35
N HIS A 310 -17.28 26.05 -2.40
CA HIS A 310 -16.80 26.70 -1.18
C HIS A 310 -17.96 27.23 -0.32
N GLN A 311 -18.82 28.08 -0.89
CA GLN A 311 -19.98 28.61 -0.16
C GLN A 311 -20.98 27.51 0.20
N CYS A 312 -21.06 26.44 -0.59
CA CYS A 312 -21.86 25.26 -0.25
C CYS A 312 -21.31 24.58 1.01
N CYS A 313 -19.99 24.39 1.10
CA CYS A 313 -19.34 23.82 2.27
C CYS A 313 -19.50 24.72 3.50
N GLU A 314 -19.30 26.04 3.37
CA GLU A 314 -19.51 27.00 4.45
C GLU A 314 -20.95 26.94 5.00
N LYS A 315 -21.96 26.94 4.12
CA LYS A 315 -23.38 26.81 4.52
C LYS A 315 -23.70 25.51 5.26
N ASN A 316 -22.94 24.44 4.99
CA ASN A 316 -23.11 23.14 5.64
C ASN A 316 -22.15 22.94 6.82
N GLY A 317 -21.36 23.95 7.21
CA GLY A 317 -20.40 23.85 8.31
C GLY A 317 -19.26 22.85 8.07
N ILE A 318 -18.90 22.61 6.81
CA ILE A 318 -17.84 21.67 6.41
C ILE A 318 -16.75 22.39 5.61
N THR A 319 -15.57 21.78 5.47
CA THR A 319 -14.44 22.36 4.72
C THR A 319 -14.26 21.73 3.35
N HIS A 320 -14.64 20.46 3.21
CA HIS A 320 -14.50 19.67 1.99
C HIS A 320 -15.78 18.93 1.64
N CYS A 321 -15.99 18.71 0.34
CA CYS A 321 -17.19 18.05 -0.15
C CYS A 321 -17.35 16.61 0.39
N TYR A 322 -16.27 15.87 0.70
CA TYR A 322 -16.38 14.51 1.27
C TYR A 322 -17.10 14.45 2.62
N GLN A 323 -17.15 15.57 3.35
CA GLN A 323 -17.82 15.65 4.65
C GLN A 323 -19.33 15.83 4.51
N CYS A 324 -19.83 16.09 3.31
CA CYS A 324 -21.26 16.24 3.05
C CYS A 324 -21.97 14.88 3.06
N LYS A 325 -23.14 14.80 3.72
CA LYS A 325 -23.93 13.56 3.82
C LYS A 325 -24.36 12.96 2.48
N ILE A 326 -24.53 13.80 1.45
CA ILE A 326 -24.93 13.37 0.10
C ILE A 326 -23.74 13.26 -0.87
N PHE A 327 -22.51 13.24 -0.36
CA PHE A 327 -21.32 13.11 -1.19
C PHE A 327 -21.21 11.70 -1.80
N PRO A 328 -20.84 11.58 -3.09
CA PRO A 328 -20.74 12.65 -4.08
C PRO A 328 -22.12 13.04 -4.64
N CYS A 329 -22.50 14.32 -4.54
CA CYS A 329 -23.78 14.81 -5.06
C CYS A 329 -23.75 14.94 -6.59
N THR A 330 -24.92 15.05 -7.23
CA THR A 330 -25.04 15.13 -8.70
C THR A 330 -24.21 16.26 -9.32
N VAL A 331 -24.17 17.43 -8.65
CA VAL A 331 -23.34 18.57 -9.08
C VAL A 331 -21.86 18.21 -9.04
N PHE A 332 -21.40 17.58 -7.97
CA PHE A 332 -20.01 17.19 -7.80
C PHE A 332 -19.59 16.09 -8.79
N LYS A 333 -20.45 15.08 -9.01
CA LYS A 333 -20.24 14.03 -10.02
C LYS A 333 -20.04 14.62 -11.41
N THR A 334 -20.93 15.53 -11.81
CA THR A 334 -20.87 16.19 -13.13
C THR A 334 -19.60 17.02 -13.27
N PHE A 335 -19.22 17.76 -12.23
CA PHE A 335 -17.99 18.54 -12.20
C PHE A 335 -16.75 17.65 -12.30
N SER A 336 -16.67 16.60 -11.48
CA SER A 336 -15.54 15.65 -11.46
C SER A 336 -15.35 14.99 -12.83
N LYS A 337 -16.44 14.55 -13.49
CA LYS A 337 -16.38 13.93 -14.82
C LYS A 337 -15.71 14.83 -15.87
N ARG A 338 -15.96 16.15 -15.82
CA ARG A 338 -15.37 17.12 -16.76
C ARG A 338 -13.87 17.33 -16.56
N TRP A 339 -13.34 17.00 -15.38
CA TRP A 339 -11.93 17.17 -15.02
C TRP A 339 -11.05 15.95 -15.26
N LEU A 340 -11.66 14.79 -15.59
CA LEU A 340 -10.91 13.58 -15.95
C LEU A 340 -9.93 13.81 -17.11
N LYS A 341 -10.32 14.63 -18.10
CA LYS A 341 -9.45 15.03 -19.23
C LYS A 341 -8.20 15.82 -18.83
N HIS A 342 -8.16 16.33 -17.60
CA HIS A 342 -7.02 17.02 -17.02
C HIS A 342 -6.25 16.13 -16.04
N GLY A 343 -6.53 14.82 -16.03
CA GLY A 343 -5.87 13.85 -15.16
C GLY A 343 -6.25 14.01 -13.68
N GLN A 344 -7.41 14.57 -13.36
CA GLN A 344 -7.89 14.69 -11.98
C GLN A 344 -9.30 14.12 -11.83
N ASN A 345 -9.42 13.13 -10.95
CA ASN A 345 -10.71 12.61 -10.48
C ASN A 345 -10.99 13.21 -9.10
N PHE A 346 -11.84 14.23 -9.03
CA PHE A 346 -12.09 14.93 -7.78
C PHE A 346 -12.86 14.11 -6.75
N ILE A 347 -13.66 13.12 -7.15
CA ILE A 347 -14.26 12.20 -6.19
C ILE A 347 -13.16 11.39 -5.51
N GLN A 348 -12.19 10.91 -6.29
CA GLN A 348 -11.05 10.17 -5.75
C GLN A 348 -10.18 11.07 -4.87
N ASN A 349 -9.84 12.29 -5.31
CA ASN A 349 -9.09 13.25 -4.49
C ASN A 349 -9.75 13.46 -3.13
N GLN A 350 -11.07 13.68 -3.10
CA GLN A 350 -11.85 13.85 -1.89
C GLN A 350 -11.78 12.64 -0.95
N LYS A 351 -11.86 11.42 -1.50
CA LYS A 351 -11.66 10.18 -0.75
C LYS A 351 -10.25 10.10 -0.16
N ILE A 352 -9.21 10.43 -0.93
CA ILE A 352 -7.84 10.42 -0.42
C ILE A 352 -7.62 11.48 0.66
N ILE A 353 -8.15 12.70 0.48
CA ILE A 353 -8.07 13.76 1.51
C ILE A 353 -8.77 13.30 2.80
N LYS A 354 -9.91 12.60 2.71
CA LYS A 354 -10.56 11.98 3.87
C LYS A 354 -9.61 10.99 4.58
N THR A 355 -8.92 10.15 3.81
CA THR A 355 -8.07 9.07 4.34
C THR A 355 -6.78 9.57 4.98
N ILE A 356 -6.06 10.48 4.32
CA ILE A 356 -4.68 10.86 4.72
C ILE A 356 -4.52 12.37 5.02
N GLY A 357 -5.62 13.12 5.00
CA GLY A 357 -5.64 14.56 5.21
C GLY A 357 -5.06 15.35 4.02
N GLU A 358 -5.18 16.68 4.11
CA GLU A 358 -4.69 17.59 3.07
C GLU A 358 -3.17 17.51 2.89
N GLN A 359 -2.43 17.48 4.00
CA GLN A 359 -0.96 17.43 3.96
C GLN A 359 -0.46 16.10 3.41
N GLY A 360 -1.12 14.98 3.72
CA GLY A 360 -0.84 13.68 3.12
C GLY A 360 -1.09 13.71 1.62
N PHE A 361 -2.23 14.26 1.19
CA PHE A 361 -2.58 14.38 -0.23
C PHE A 361 -1.58 15.25 -1.01
N LEU A 362 -1.13 16.38 -0.45
CA LEU A 362 -0.10 17.23 -1.09
C LEU A 362 1.24 16.51 -1.23
N LYS A 363 1.66 15.76 -0.21
CA LYS A 363 2.88 14.93 -0.27
C LYS A 363 2.78 13.84 -1.34
N LEU A 364 1.60 13.25 -1.48
CA LEU A 364 1.31 12.21 -2.47
C LEU A 364 1.36 12.73 -3.91
N CYS A 365 0.87 13.95 -4.13
CA CYS A 365 0.81 14.57 -5.46
C CYS A 365 2.10 15.34 -5.86
N ARG A 366 3.15 15.29 -5.03
CA ARG A 366 4.34 16.15 -5.14
C ARG A 366 5.29 15.75 -6.28
#